data_AF-A0A9D9MD40-F1
#
_entry.id   AF-A0A9D9MD40-F1
#
_cell.length_a   1.000
_cell.length_b   1.000
_cell.length_c   1.000
_cell.angle_alpha   90.00
_cell.angle_beta   90.00
_cell.angle_gamma   90.00
#
_symmetry.space_group_name_H-M   'P 1'
#
loop_
_entity.id
_entity.type
_entity.pdbx_description
1 polymer ?
#
loop_
_entity_poly.entity_id
_entity_poly.type
_entity_poly.pdbx_seq_one_letter_code
_entity_poly.pdbx_strand_id
1 'polypeptide(L)'
;MFVGLISDTHGVFSDEFREFLAPCDVLWHAGDFGGGIDFVRKLAAFKPLVGVHGNCDGTDIRYEYPYHQCFECEGKTVLMVHIGGYPGRYDLRAQALIEACKPDIFVCGHSHILKIMYDERYEMITL
;
A
#
# COMPACT_ATOMS: atom_id res chain seq x y z
N MET A 1 -11.87 -13.46 -2.94
CA MET A 1 -11.43 -12.15 -3.44
C MET A 1 -9.90 -12.17 -3.56
N PHE A 2 -9.36 -11.75 -4.70
CA PHE A 2 -7.92 -11.60 -4.93
C PHE A 2 -7.53 -10.12 -4.87
N VAL A 3 -6.53 -9.81 -4.05
CA VAL A 3 -5.98 -8.46 -3.89
C VAL A 3 -4.61 -8.40 -4.58
N GLY A 4 -4.44 -7.46 -5.50
CA GLY A 4 -3.13 -7.17 -6.10
C GLY A 4 -2.42 -6.10 -5.28
N LEU A 5 -1.43 -6.48 -4.47
CA LEU A 5 -0.63 -5.55 -3.67
C LEU A 5 0.64 -5.13 -4.42
N ILE A 6 0.81 -3.82 -4.61
CA ILE A 6 1.90 -3.21 -5.35
C ILE A 6 2.42 -1.96 -4.61
N SER A 7 3.63 -1.51 -4.93
CA SER A 7 4.26 -0.31 -4.37
C SER A 7 5.37 0.16 -5.33
N ASP A 8 5.83 1.41 -5.15
CA ASP A 8 7.06 1.90 -5.79
C ASP A 8 7.05 1.72 -7.33
N THR A 9 5.89 1.99 -7.96
CA THR A 9 5.72 1.79 -9.41
C THR A 9 6.38 2.88 -10.23
N HIS A 10 6.59 4.08 -9.66
CA HIS A 10 7.27 5.21 -10.27
C HIS A 10 6.83 5.53 -11.72
N GLY A 11 5.53 5.38 -12.01
CA GLY A 11 4.92 5.67 -13.31
C GLY A 11 4.95 4.51 -14.32
N VAL A 12 5.38 3.31 -13.90
CA VAL A 12 5.43 2.12 -14.76
C VAL A 12 4.16 1.29 -14.64
N PHE A 13 3.45 1.11 -15.76
CA PHE A 13 2.29 0.22 -15.85
C PHE A 13 2.20 -0.42 -17.24
N SER A 14 3.15 -1.33 -17.50
CA SER A 14 3.29 -2.06 -18.77
C SER A 14 2.18 -3.09 -18.97
N ASP A 15 2.09 -3.64 -20.18
CA ASP A 15 1.07 -4.63 -20.53
C ASP A 15 1.28 -5.95 -19.79
N GLU A 16 2.54 -6.38 -19.59
CA GLU A 16 2.84 -7.58 -18.81
C GLU A 16 2.41 -7.42 -17.35
N PHE A 17 2.58 -6.21 -16.79
CA PHE A 17 2.16 -5.92 -15.43
C PHE A 17 0.63 -5.91 -15.30
N ARG A 18 -0.08 -5.41 -16.33
CA ARG A 18 -1.54 -5.50 -16.42
C ARG A 18 -2.02 -6.94 -16.50
N GLU A 19 -1.40 -7.76 -17.36
CA GLU A 19 -1.74 -9.18 -17.51
C GLU A 19 -1.55 -9.94 -16.18
N PHE A 20 -0.46 -9.68 -15.47
CA PHE A 20 -0.20 -10.25 -14.16
C PHE A 20 -1.27 -9.88 -13.12
N LEU A 21 -1.73 -8.63 -13.12
CA LEU A 21 -2.74 -8.12 -12.19
C LEU A 21 -4.20 -8.38 -12.64
N ALA A 22 -4.42 -8.86 -13.86
CA ALA A 22 -5.76 -9.09 -14.40
C ALA A 22 -6.66 -10.01 -13.55
N PRO A 23 -6.14 -11.08 -12.92
CA PRO A 23 -6.94 -11.96 -12.06
C PRO A 23 -7.37 -11.32 -10.73
N CYS A 24 -6.79 -10.18 -10.33
CA CYS A 24 -7.12 -9.50 -9.09
C CYS A 24 -8.48 -8.77 -9.18
N ASP A 25 -9.21 -8.74 -8.08
CA ASP A 25 -10.49 -8.03 -7.97
C ASP A 25 -10.29 -6.55 -7.61
N VAL A 26 -9.29 -6.25 -6.78
CA VAL A 26 -8.90 -4.91 -6.32
C VAL A 26 -7.38 -4.78 -6.33
N LEU A 27 -6.90 -3.55 -6.53
CA LEU A 27 -5.50 -3.19 -6.38
C LEU A 27 -5.29 -2.39 -5.10
N TRP A 28 -4.23 -2.72 -4.38
CA TRP A 28 -3.71 -2.00 -3.23
C TRP A 28 -2.34 -1.43 -3.59
N HIS A 29 -2.16 -0.12 -3.47
CA HIS A 29 -0.89 0.53 -3.78
C HIS A 29 -0.30 1.21 -2.53
N ALA A 30 0.81 0.67 -2.03
CA ALA A 30 1.46 1.14 -0.81
C ALA A 30 2.34 2.40 -1.01
N GLY A 31 1.95 3.28 -1.94
CA GLY A 31 2.64 4.54 -2.24
C GLY A 31 3.81 4.46 -3.22
N ASP A 32 4.34 5.64 -3.54
CA ASP A 32 5.31 5.90 -4.61
C ASP A 32 4.77 5.45 -5.98
N PHE A 33 3.57 5.97 -6.31
CA PHE A 33 2.96 5.81 -7.63
C PHE A 33 3.83 6.41 -8.72
N GLY A 34 4.31 7.65 -8.55
CA GLY A 34 4.96 8.41 -9.60
C GLY A 34 4.06 8.65 -10.83
N GLY A 35 4.63 9.23 -11.90
CA GLY A 35 3.91 9.46 -13.16
C GLY A 35 2.76 10.49 -13.14
N GLY A 36 2.47 11.08 -11.97
CA GLY A 36 1.42 12.09 -11.78
C GLY A 36 0.00 11.51 -11.77
N ILE A 37 -0.99 12.37 -11.64
CA ILE A 37 -2.39 11.95 -11.46
C ILE A 37 -2.95 11.12 -12.63
N ASP A 38 -2.48 11.35 -13.85
CA ASP A 38 -2.91 10.58 -15.02
C ASP A 38 -2.47 9.12 -14.94
N PHE A 39 -1.33 8.83 -14.31
CA PHE A 39 -0.90 7.46 -14.04
C PHE A 39 -1.85 6.77 -13.06
N VAL A 40 -2.16 7.45 -11.95
CA VAL A 40 -3.06 6.94 -10.92
C VAL A 40 -4.46 6.68 -11.49
N ARG A 41 -4.97 7.58 -12.33
CA ARG A 41 -6.24 7.39 -13.04
C ARG A 41 -6.24 6.18 -13.97
N LYS A 42 -5.13 5.91 -14.67
CA LYS A 42 -4.99 4.71 -15.51
C LYS A 42 -5.05 3.42 -14.68
N LEU A 43 -4.43 3.41 -13.49
CA LEU A 43 -4.53 2.28 -12.56
C LEU A 43 -5.96 2.11 -12.05
N ALA A 44 -6.59 3.17 -11.57
CA ALA A 44 -7.95 3.15 -11.04
C ALA A 44 -9.01 2.81 -12.11
N ALA A 45 -8.75 3.13 -13.39
CA ALA A 45 -9.60 2.74 -14.51
C ALA A 45 -9.46 1.25 -14.87
N PHE A 46 -8.33 0.62 -14.55
CA PHE A 46 -8.12 -0.80 -14.81
C PHE A 46 -8.86 -1.68 -13.79
N LYS A 47 -8.75 -1.35 -12.49
CA LYS A 47 -9.39 -2.05 -11.38
C LYS A 47 -9.65 -1.07 -10.22
N PRO A 48 -10.62 -1.37 -9.33
CA PRO A 48 -10.77 -0.62 -8.08
C PRO A 48 -9.43 -0.50 -7.35
N LEU A 49 -9.11 0.71 -6.88
CA LEU A 49 -7.79 1.04 -6.33
C LEU A 49 -7.94 1.63 -4.93
N VAL A 50 -7.26 1.02 -3.97
CA VAL A 50 -7.01 1.57 -2.64
C VAL A 50 -5.53 1.90 -2.57
N GLY A 51 -5.16 3.06 -2.05
CA GLY A 51 -3.75 3.38 -1.94
C GLY A 51 -3.43 4.50 -0.98
N VAL A 52 -2.15 4.67 -0.72
CA VAL A 52 -1.60 5.77 0.09
C VAL A 52 -0.54 6.49 -0.73
N HIS A 53 -0.31 7.77 -0.47
CA HIS A 53 0.77 8.48 -1.14
C HIS A 53 2.13 8.12 -0.50
N GLY A 54 3.18 8.02 -1.32
CA GLY A 54 4.56 7.85 -0.86
C GLY A 54 5.35 9.15 -0.79
N ASN A 55 6.67 9.03 -0.57
CA ASN A 55 7.55 10.20 -0.46
C ASN A 55 7.92 10.82 -1.82
N CYS A 56 7.90 10.05 -2.91
CA CYS A 56 8.18 10.52 -4.26
C CYS A 56 6.94 11.09 -4.98
N ASP A 57 5.74 10.89 -4.41
CA ASP A 57 4.50 11.34 -5.03
C ASP A 57 4.32 12.86 -4.93
N GLY A 58 3.83 13.46 -6.02
CA GLY A 58 3.56 14.89 -6.16
C GLY A 58 2.28 15.35 -5.44
N THR A 59 2.09 16.67 -5.37
CA THR A 59 0.92 17.28 -4.69
C THR A 59 -0.41 16.83 -5.28
N ASP A 60 -0.45 16.58 -6.58
CA ASP A 60 -1.62 16.07 -7.30
C ASP A 60 -2.07 14.71 -6.75
N ILE A 61 -1.15 13.77 -6.58
CA ILE A 61 -1.44 12.44 -6.03
C ILE A 61 -1.76 12.53 -4.52
N ARG A 62 -1.00 13.33 -3.77
CA ARG A 62 -1.20 13.50 -2.31
C ARG A 62 -2.54 14.16 -1.95
N TYR A 63 -3.16 14.88 -2.89
CA TYR A 63 -4.49 15.44 -2.70
C TYR A 63 -5.58 14.37 -2.80
N GLU A 64 -5.40 13.36 -3.66
CA GLU A 64 -6.38 12.28 -3.85
C GLU A 64 -6.17 11.11 -2.88
N TYR A 65 -4.92 10.74 -2.61
CA TYR A 65 -4.59 9.58 -1.78
C TYR A 65 -4.01 10.03 -0.45
N PRO A 66 -4.50 9.53 0.69
CA PRO A 66 -4.04 9.97 2.01
C PRO A 66 -2.66 9.40 2.35
N TYR A 67 -2.06 9.95 3.40
CA TYR A 67 -0.78 9.44 3.94
C TYR A 67 -0.87 8.01 4.48
N HIS A 68 -2.02 7.65 5.07
CA HIS A 68 -2.29 6.32 5.59
C HIS A 68 -3.77 5.97 5.38
N GLN A 69 -4.07 4.68 5.37
CA GLN A 69 -5.44 4.18 5.47
C GLN A 69 -5.52 3.04 6.48
N CYS A 70 -6.53 3.07 7.34
CA CYS A 70 -6.94 1.97 8.22
C CYS A 70 -8.35 1.58 7.79
N PHE A 71 -8.54 0.37 7.26
CA PHE A 71 -9.80 -0.08 6.67
C PHE A 71 -10.03 -1.57 6.92
N GLU A 72 -11.26 -2.04 6.72
CA GLU A 72 -11.61 -3.45 6.84
C GLU A 72 -11.70 -4.11 5.45
N CYS A 73 -11.16 -5.32 5.32
CA CYS A 73 -11.31 -6.15 4.14
C CYS A 73 -11.55 -7.60 4.59
N GLU A 74 -12.69 -8.19 4.21
CA GLU A 74 -13.05 -9.58 4.55
C GLU A 74 -12.93 -9.89 6.06
N GLY A 75 -13.38 -8.95 6.91
CA GLY A 75 -13.31 -9.08 8.37
C GLY A 75 -11.92 -8.94 8.98
N LYS A 76 -10.93 -8.48 8.20
CA LYS A 76 -9.57 -8.17 8.66
C LYS A 76 -9.31 -6.69 8.62
N THR A 77 -8.74 -6.15 9.70
CA THR A 77 -8.31 -4.76 9.75
C THR A 77 -6.95 -4.61 9.07
N VAL A 78 -6.88 -3.70 8.11
CA VAL A 78 -5.69 -3.44 7.30
C VAL A 78 -5.23 -2.01 7.57
N LEU A 79 -3.95 -1.84 7.92
CA LEU A 79 -3.28 -0.56 7.96
C LEU A 79 -2.27 -0.49 6.83
N MET A 80 -2.35 0.55 6.01
CA MET A 80 -1.42 0.80 4.92
C MET A 80 -0.76 2.16 5.10
N VAL A 81 0.58 2.19 4.99
CA VAL A 81 1.43 3.40 4.99
C VAL A 81 2.60 3.17 4.05
N HIS A 82 3.11 4.19 3.38
CA HIS A 82 4.28 3.97 2.51
C HIS A 82 5.55 3.67 3.33
N ILE A 83 5.88 4.51 4.31
CA ILE A 83 7.07 4.35 5.15
C ILE A 83 6.66 3.69 6.48
N GLY A 84 6.85 2.37 6.56
CA GLY A 84 6.51 1.59 7.76
C GLY A 84 7.69 1.32 8.70
N GLY A 85 8.90 1.21 8.17
CA GLY A 85 10.05 0.64 8.88
C GLY A 85 10.05 -0.88 8.82
N TYR A 86 10.75 -1.53 9.75
CA TYR A 86 10.91 -2.99 9.76
C TYR A 86 10.25 -3.59 11.01
N PRO A 87 9.68 -4.81 10.97
CA PRO A 87 9.14 -5.46 12.17
C PRO A 87 10.11 -5.44 13.36
N GLY A 88 9.65 -4.92 14.50
CA GLY A 88 10.47 -4.65 15.69
C GLY A 88 11.32 -3.37 15.65
N ARG A 89 11.35 -2.63 14.54
CA ARG A 89 12.02 -1.33 14.32
C ARG A 89 11.19 -0.45 13.35
N TYR A 90 9.97 -0.15 13.77
CA TYR A 90 9.05 0.66 12.97
C TYR A 90 9.44 2.14 12.94
N ASP A 91 9.03 2.83 11.88
CA ASP A 91 9.00 4.30 11.90
C ASP A 91 8.07 4.79 13.02
N LEU A 92 8.42 5.90 13.68
CA LEU A 92 7.65 6.40 14.83
C LEU A 92 6.20 6.72 14.47
N ARG A 93 5.94 7.23 13.26
CA ARG A 93 4.58 7.54 12.79
C ARG A 93 3.83 6.25 12.49
N ALA A 94 4.48 5.29 11.83
CA ALA A 94 3.91 3.99 11.57
C ALA A 94 3.56 3.25 12.87
N GLN A 95 4.46 3.25 13.85
CA GLN A 95 4.22 2.63 15.16
C GLN A 95 3.00 3.25 15.85
N ALA A 96 2.88 4.57 15.88
CA ALA A 96 1.73 5.24 16.46
C ALA A 96 0.41 4.85 15.76
N LEU A 97 0.43 4.69 14.43
CA LEU A 97 -0.72 4.23 13.67
C LEU A 97 -1.05 2.75 13.93
N ILE A 98 -0.04 1.88 14.04
CA ILE A 98 -0.22 0.46 14.40
C ILE A 98 -0.89 0.35 15.77
N GLU A 99 -0.41 1.09 16.77
CA GLU A 99 -0.96 1.07 18.13
C GLU A 99 -2.40 1.60 18.18
N ALA A 100 -2.74 2.56 17.33
CA ALA A 100 -4.08 3.15 17.23
C ALA A 100 -5.07 2.26 16.45
N CYS A 101 -4.67 1.78 15.27
CA CYS A 101 -5.53 1.00 14.35
C CYS A 101 -5.65 -0.47 14.77
N LYS A 102 -4.62 -1.03 15.44
CA LYS A 102 -4.51 -2.45 15.81
C LYS A 102 -4.82 -3.39 14.63
N PRO A 103 -4.08 -3.28 13.52
CA PRO A 103 -4.38 -4.03 12.31
C PRO A 103 -4.09 -5.51 12.46
N ASP A 104 -4.87 -6.36 11.77
CA ASP A 104 -4.49 -7.75 11.50
C ASP A 104 -3.39 -7.83 10.44
N ILE A 105 -3.38 -6.87 9.50
CA ILE A 105 -2.45 -6.79 8.37
C ILE A 105 -1.89 -5.37 8.27
N PHE A 106 -0.57 -5.24 8.37
CA PHE A 106 0.15 -3.99 8.15
C PHE A 106 0.90 -4.04 6.82
N VAL A 107 0.66 -3.07 5.94
CA VAL A 107 1.22 -2.99 4.60
C VAL A 107 2.13 -1.77 4.49
N CYS A 108 3.37 -1.96 4.04
CA CYS A 108 4.27 -0.84 3.75
C CYS A 108 5.21 -1.07 2.55
N GLY A 109 5.77 0.02 2.03
CA GLY A 109 6.65 0.05 0.87
C GLY A 109 8.05 0.57 1.19
N HIS A 110 8.63 1.36 0.28
CA HIS A 110 9.87 2.13 0.43
C HIS A 110 11.19 1.32 0.40
N SER A 111 11.20 0.09 0.89
CA SER A 111 12.42 -0.73 0.92
C SER A 111 12.77 -1.38 -0.42
N HIS A 112 11.80 -1.45 -1.36
CA HIS A 112 11.87 -2.22 -2.60
C HIS A 112 12.14 -3.73 -2.39
N ILE A 113 11.91 -4.25 -1.18
CA ILE A 113 12.09 -5.66 -0.82
C ILE A 113 10.72 -6.21 -0.42
N LEU A 114 10.19 -7.14 -1.22
CA LEU A 114 8.99 -7.89 -0.84
C LEU A 114 9.32 -8.78 0.35
N LYS A 115 8.60 -8.61 1.46
CA LYS A 115 8.80 -9.44 2.64
C LYS A 115 7.49 -9.64 3.39
N ILE A 116 7.22 -10.89 3.75
CA ILE A 116 6.05 -11.25 4.55
C ILE A 116 6.54 -11.80 5.88
N MET A 117 6.15 -11.14 6.97
CA MET A 117 6.56 -11.53 8.33
C MET A 117 5.41 -11.39 9.30
N TYR A 118 5.24 -12.39 10.17
CA TYR A 118 4.38 -12.25 11.33
C TYR A 118 5.12 -11.50 12.45
N ASP A 119 4.53 -10.44 12.97
CA ASP A 119 5.04 -9.72 14.14
C ASP A 119 4.30 -10.23 15.39
N GLU A 120 5.00 -10.98 16.24
CA GLU A 120 4.42 -11.55 17.46
C GLU A 120 4.07 -10.50 18.53
N ARG A 121 4.71 -9.32 18.51
CA ARG A 121 4.46 -8.27 19.49
C ARG A 121 3.12 -7.59 19.23
N TYR A 122 2.78 -7.38 17.96
CA TYR A 122 1.52 -6.75 17.55
C TYR A 122 0.48 -7.75 17.05
N GLU A 123 0.81 -9.04 17.00
CA GLU A 123 -0.05 -10.14 16.54
C GLU A 123 -0.64 -9.89 15.14
N MET A 124 0.20 -9.40 14.22
CA MET A 124 -0.21 -8.99 12.88
C MET A 124 0.73 -9.52 11.79
N ILE A 125 0.21 -9.66 10.57
CA ILE A 125 1.04 -9.93 9.39
C ILE A 125 1.53 -8.60 8.83
N THR A 126 2.84 -8.50 8.60
CA THR A 126 3.46 -7.38 7.90
C THR A 126 3.79 -7.77 6.47
N LEU A 127 3.43 -6.89 5.53
CA LEU A 127 3.58 -7.03 4.08
C LEU A 127 4.35 -5.85 3.51
#